data_AF-A0A7X0CQ28-F1
#
_entry.id   AF-A0A7X0CQ28-F1
#
_cell.length_a   1.000
_cell.length_b   1.000
_cell.length_c   1.000
_cell.angle_alpha   90.00
_cell.angle_beta   90.00
_cell.angle_gamma   90.00
#
_symmetry.space_group_name_H-M   'P 1'
#
loop_
_entity.id
_entity.type
_entity.pdbx_description
1 polymer ?
#
loop_
_entity_poly.entity_id
_entity_poly.type
_entity_poly.pdbx_seq_one_letter_code
_entity_poly.pdbx_strand_id
1 'polypeptide(L)' 'MEEQQKGTSDENLRKLKHDIKNQLSNIHLALEQLKYELPDPSADCLFYIDTIAISSTQINNLLKDTE' A
#
# COMPACT_ATOMS: atom_id res chain seq x y z
N MET A 1 11.53 -33.71 4.61
CA MET A 1 10.49 -33.13 3.72
C MET A 1 9.82 -31.91 4.33
N GLU A 2 9.74 -31.76 5.66
CA GLU A 2 9.13 -30.58 6.31
C GLU A 2 9.99 -29.29 6.24
N GLU A 3 11.33 -29.39 6.21
CA GLU A 3 12.21 -28.22 6.12
C GLU A 3 12.18 -27.52 4.74
N GLN A 4 11.87 -28.25 3.67
CA GLN A 4 11.77 -27.69 2.31
C GLN A 4 10.52 -26.84 2.09
N GLN A 5 9.41 -27.10 2.81
CA GLN A 5 8.16 -26.32 2.69
C GLN A 5 8.16 -25.01 3.48
N LYS A 6 8.95 -24.94 4.55
CA LYS A 6 9.04 -23.74 5.40
C LYS A 6 9.76 -22.59 4.68
N GLY A 7 10.86 -22.89 4.00
CA GLY A 7 11.60 -21.90 3.20
C GLY A 7 10.79 -21.31 2.04
N THR A 8 9.88 -22.09 1.45
CA THR A 8 9.01 -21.61 0.37
C THR A 8 7.88 -20.71 0.89
N SER A 9 7.31 -21.03 2.06
CA SER A 9 6.22 -20.25 2.65
C SER A 9 6.67 -18.85 3.06
N ASP A 10 7.84 -18.74 3.70
CA ASP A 10 8.40 -17.44 4.12
C ASP A 10 8.82 -16.59 2.90
N GLU A 11 9.35 -17.22 1.85
CA GLU A 11 9.68 -16.54 0.60
C GLU A 11 8.42 -16.03 -0.12
N ASN A 12 7.37 -16.85 -0.18
CA ASN A 12 6.08 -16.47 -0.77
C ASN A 12 5.43 -15.32 -0.01
N LEU A 13 5.47 -15.35 1.33
CA LEU A 13 4.98 -14.24 2.15
C LEU A 13 5.79 -12.97 1.92
N ARG A 14 7.12 -13.08 1.81
CA ARG A 14 7.99 -11.93 1.52
C ARG A 14 7.69 -11.31 0.15
N LYS A 15 7.49 -12.14 -0.88
CA LYS A 15 7.08 -11.70 -2.23
C LYS A 15 5.73 -10.99 -2.19
N LEU A 16 4.73 -11.57 -1.51
CA LEU A 16 3.42 -10.95 -1.33
C LEU A 16 3.53 -9.59 -0.61
N LYS A 17 4.29 -9.50 0.50
CA LYS A 17 4.53 -8.23 1.21
C LYS A 17 5.16 -7.19 0.28
N HIS A 18 6.14 -7.58 -0.54
CA HIS A 18 6.78 -6.70 -1.52
C HIS A 18 5.77 -6.20 -2.56
N ASP A 19 4.96 -7.09 -3.14
CA ASP A 19 4.00 -6.74 -4.18
C ASP A 19 2.91 -5.80 -3.64
N ILE A 20 2.42 -6.03 -2.42
CA ILE A 20 1.49 -5.12 -1.76
C ILE A 20 2.15 -3.75 -1.53
N LYS A 21 3.39 -3.70 -0.99
CA LYS A 21 4.12 -2.44 -0.81
C LYS A 21 4.26 -1.66 -2.13
N ASN A 22 4.53 -2.36 -3.23
CA ASN A 22 4.61 -1.76 -4.56
C ASN A 22 3.28 -1.15 -5.00
N GLN A 23 2.15 -1.86 -4.80
CA GLN A 23 0.83 -1.30 -5.12
C GLN A 23 0.48 -0.09 -4.25
N LEU A 24 0.83 -0.11 -2.96
CA LEU A 24 0.59 1.03 -2.06
C LEU A 24 1.41 2.26 -2.49
N SER A 25 2.65 2.07 -2.96
CA SER A 25 3.47 3.15 -3.53
C SER A 25 2.83 3.72 -4.79
N ASN A 26 2.33 2.87 -5.69
CA ASN A 26 1.64 3.31 -6.91
C ASN A 26 0.36 4.10 -6.58
N ILE A 27 -0.41 3.67 -5.58
CA ILE A 27 -1.60 4.40 -5.12
C ILE A 27 -1.23 5.77 -4.59
N HIS A 28 -0.20 5.88 -3.74
CA HIS A 28 0.25 7.19 -3.24
C HIS A 28 0.65 8.12 -4.39
N LEU A 29 1.44 7.62 -5.34
CA LEU A 29 1.85 8.41 -6.51
C LEU A 29 0.63 8.89 -7.33
N ALA A 30 -0.33 8.00 -7.58
CA ALA A 30 -1.54 8.34 -8.32
C ALA A 30 -2.38 9.41 -7.61
N LEU A 31 -2.53 9.31 -6.28
CA LEU A 31 -3.24 10.31 -5.48
C LEU A 31 -2.53 11.67 -5.49
N GLU A 32 -1.19 11.69 -5.44
CA GLU A 32 -0.42 12.92 -5.54
C GLU A 32 -0.62 13.60 -6.89
N GLN A 33 -0.53 12.85 -8.00
CA GLN A 33 -0.77 13.41 -9.33
C GLN A 33 -2.23 13.87 -9.50
N LEU A 34 -3.19 13.10 -8.98
CA LEU A 34 -4.60 13.44 -9.05
C LEU A 34 -4.92 14.78 -8.37
N LYS A 35 -4.24 15.13 -7.27
CA LYS A 35 -4.40 16.43 -6.60
C LYS A 35 -4.07 17.61 -7.54
N TYR A 36 -3.17 17.44 -8.50
CA TYR A 36 -2.82 18.47 -9.48
C TYR A 36 -3.76 18.47 -10.70
N GLU A 37 -4.38 17.34 -11.02
CA GLU A 37 -5.29 17.21 -12.16
C GLU A 37 -6.72 17.67 -11.85
N LEU A 38 -7.10 17.78 -10.58
CA LEU A 38 -8.44 18.21 -10.16
C LEU A 38 -8.52 19.73 -10.02
N PRO A 39 -9.24 20.44 -10.92
CA PRO A 39 -9.51 21.87 -10.72
C PRO A 39 -10.55 22.05 -9.61
N ASP A 40 -10.24 22.94 -8.66
CA ASP A 40 -11.11 23.32 -7.53
C ASP A 40 -11.77 22.12 -6.81
N PRO A 41 -10.99 21.19 -6.25
CA PRO A 41 -11.52 20.00 -5.60
C PRO A 41 -12.38 20.38 -4.39
N SER A 42 -13.56 19.78 -4.29
CA SER A 42 -14.44 19.98 -3.13
C SER A 42 -13.81 19.43 -1.85
N ALA A 43 -14.30 19.90 -0.69
CA ALA A 43 -13.86 19.40 0.61
C ALA A 43 -14.04 17.87 0.74
N ASP A 44 -15.14 17.32 0.20
CA ASP A 44 -15.38 15.88 0.19
C ASP A 44 -14.36 15.13 -0.67
N CYS A 45 -14.00 15.70 -1.83
CA CYS A 45 -12.99 15.12 -2.71
C CYS A 45 -11.62 15.05 -2.02
N LEU A 46 -11.19 16.15 -1.40
CA LEU A 46 -9.95 16.21 -0.62
C LEU A 46 -9.98 15.21 0.54
N PHE A 47 -11.12 15.13 1.26
CA PHE A 47 -11.32 14.18 2.34
C PHE A 47 -11.15 12.72 1.87
N TYR A 48 -11.74 12.35 0.73
CA TYR A 48 -11.59 11.00 0.20
C TYR A 48 -10.14 10.71 -0.22
N ILE A 49 -9.47 11.64 -0.89
CA ILE A 49 -8.06 11.48 -1.28
C ILE A 49 -7.19 11.24 -0.05
N ASP A 50 -7.33 12.07 0.98
CA ASP A 50 -6.55 11.95 2.21
C ASP A 50 -6.90 10.66 2.98
N THR A 51 -8.17 10.25 3.00
CA THR A 51 -8.60 8.98 3.61
C THR A 51 -7.94 7.78 2.93
N ILE A 52 -7.86 7.76 1.60
CA ILE A 52 -7.20 6.68 0.85
C ILE A 52 -5.70 6.68 1.13
N ALA A 53 -5.05 7.84 1.17
CA ALA A 53 -3.62 7.96 1.48
C ALA A 53 -3.29 7.47 2.90
N ILE A 54 -4.08 7.89 3.90
CA ILE A 54 -3.94 7.45 5.30
C ILE A 54 -4.11 5.93 5.39
N SER A 55 -5.16 5.38 4.79
CA SER A 55 -5.43 3.94 4.81
C SER A 55 -4.28 3.15 4.16
N SER A 56 -3.75 3.64 3.04
CA SER A 56 -2.62 3.02 2.35
C SER A 56 -1.34 3.04 3.20
N THR A 57 -1.10 4.13 3.93
CA THR A 57 0.01 4.25 4.89
C THR A 57 -0.15 3.27 6.06
N GLN A 58 -1.36 3.13 6.60
CA GLN A 58 -1.65 2.19 7.68
C GLN A 58 -1.40 0.74 7.25
N ILE A 59 -1.85 0.34 6.05
CA ILE A 59 -1.56 -1.00 5.51
C ILE A 59 -0.05 -1.20 5.37
N ASN A 60 0.69 -0.20 4.88
CA ASN A 60 2.14 -0.29 4.76
C ASN A 60 2.83 -0.50 6.13
N ASN A 61 2.33 0.14 7.19
CA ASN A 61 2.86 -0.04 8.54
C ASN A 61 2.56 -1.43 9.10
N LEU A 62 1.34 -1.95 8.90
CA LEU A 62 0.99 -3.33 9.28
C LEU A 62 1.93 -4.37 8.64
N LEU A 63 2.37 -4.13 7.41
CA LEU A 63 3.32 -5.00 6.71
C LEU A 63 4.76 -4.92 7.24
N LYS A 64 5.11 -3.87 8.01
CA LYS A 64 6.41 -3.73 8.69
C LYS A 64 6.40 -4.41 10.07
N ASP A 65 5.29 -4.34 10.79
CA ASP A 65 5.18 -4.86 12.17
C ASP A 65 5.02 -6.39 12.26
N THR A 66 5.06 -7.10 11.13
CA THR A 66 4.97 -8.57 11.09
C THR A 66 6.36 -9.23 10.94
N GLU A 67 7.38 -8.69 11.62
CA GLU A 67 8.74 -9.26 11.75
C GLU A 67 9.04 -9.67 13.20
#